data_AF-A0A349K590-F1
#
_entry.id   AF-A0A349K590-F1
#
_cell.length_a   1.000
_cell.length_b   1.000
_cell.length_c   1.000
_cell.angle_alpha   90.00
_cell.angle_beta   90.00
_cell.angle_gamma   90.00
#
_symmetry.space_group_name_H-M   'P 1'
#
loop_
_entity.id
_entity.type
_entity.pdbx_description
1 polymer ?
#
loop_
_entity_poly.entity_id
_entity_poly.type
_entity_poly.pdbx_seq_one_letter_code
_entity_poly.pdbx_strand_id
1 'polypeptide(L)'
;MVLSIIHGTVGLRIIPFLNMQDSLKIVTWFFIALLAALPIIPIILRSKGFENETIDWFSWAGYISLGFFMLTFMAVITKDLIYLVIGLLTKITTGLGYPNGPNDPSRRDFIQKMLSIGIITTAGAATIAGLYGARKGATIMETTVPIKGLGKDLNGMTIAQISDMHVGPTIKKNYVEEVVEQVNRLNPDIIAVTGDLVDGSVEHLSKHIEPIKDLDAK
;
A
#
# COMPACT_ATOMS: atom_id res chain seq x y z
N MET A 1 16.77 7.59 -4.61
CA MET A 1 17.25 6.50 -5.48
C MET A 1 16.16 5.47 -5.76
N VAL A 2 15.60 4.79 -4.75
CA VAL A 2 14.60 3.72 -4.96
C VAL A 2 13.30 4.20 -5.64
N LEU A 3 12.70 5.30 -5.18
CA LEU A 3 11.47 5.84 -5.77
C LEU A 3 11.64 6.18 -7.26
N SER A 4 12.77 6.77 -7.63
CA SER A 4 13.11 7.08 -9.02
C SER A 4 13.23 5.81 -9.88
N ILE A 5 13.78 4.73 -9.33
CA ILE A 5 13.87 3.44 -10.03
C ILE A 5 12.48 2.86 -10.28
N ILE A 6 11.61 2.84 -9.27
CA ILE A 6 10.24 2.31 -9.38
C ILE A 6 9.46 3.08 -10.45
N HIS A 7 9.34 4.40 -10.28
CA HIS A 7 8.55 5.27 -11.16
C HIS A 7 9.15 5.34 -12.57
N GLY A 8 10.48 5.42 -12.65
CA GLY A 8 11.22 5.44 -13.92
C GLY A 8 11.05 4.14 -14.71
N THR A 9 11.16 2.98 -14.04
CA THR A 9 10.96 1.68 -14.69
C THR A 9 9.54 1.54 -15.23
N VAL A 10 8.54 1.93 -14.45
CA VAL A 10 7.13 1.93 -14.89
C VAL A 10 6.96 2.80 -16.13
N GLY A 11 7.43 4.06 -16.10
CA GLY A 11 7.34 4.96 -17.24
C GLY A 11 8.03 4.40 -18.49
N LEU A 12 9.27 3.90 -18.37
CA LEU A 12 10.05 3.34 -19.48
C LEU A 12 9.42 2.08 -20.08
N ARG A 13 8.69 1.29 -19.28
CA ARG A 13 8.12 0.02 -19.70
C ARG A 13 6.67 0.11 -20.16
N ILE A 14 5.98 1.21 -19.89
CA ILE A 14 4.58 1.42 -20.25
C ILE A 14 4.41 2.44 -21.37
N ILE A 15 5.02 3.63 -21.23
CA ILE A 15 4.80 4.77 -22.15
C ILE A 15 5.10 4.42 -23.63
N PRO A 16 6.21 3.72 -23.97
CA PRO A 16 6.51 3.43 -25.38
C PRO A 16 5.41 2.66 -26.10
N PHE A 17 4.66 1.81 -25.39
CA PHE A 17 3.64 0.94 -25.98
C PHE A 17 2.25 1.59 -26.06
N LEU A 18 2.08 2.78 -25.50
CA LEU A 18 0.80 3.52 -25.55
C LEU A 18 0.64 4.35 -26.84
N ASN A 19 1.67 4.43 -27.68
CA ASN A 19 1.68 5.15 -28.96
C ASN A 19 1.19 6.61 -28.84
N MET A 20 1.67 7.31 -27.82
CA MET A 20 1.31 8.70 -27.51
C MET A 20 2.07 9.70 -28.40
N GLN A 21 1.49 10.89 -28.60
CA GLN A 21 2.19 12.04 -29.18
C GLN A 21 3.34 12.51 -28.26
N ASP A 22 4.38 13.13 -28.83
CA ASP A 22 5.59 13.48 -28.07
C ASP A 22 5.35 14.53 -26.98
N SER A 23 4.47 15.50 -27.23
CA SER A 23 4.04 16.46 -26.20
C SER A 23 3.40 15.76 -25.00
N LEU A 24 2.53 14.77 -25.25
CA LEU A 24 1.86 14.00 -24.21
C LEU A 24 2.83 13.10 -23.44
N LYS A 25 3.87 12.56 -24.09
CA LYS A 25 4.95 11.82 -23.41
C LYS A 25 5.69 12.72 -22.41
N ILE A 26 6.04 13.94 -22.81
CA ILE A 26 6.72 14.91 -21.93
C ILE A 26 5.85 15.24 -20.72
N VAL A 27 4.56 15.53 -20.94
CA VAL A 27 3.60 15.80 -19.86
C VAL A 27 3.45 14.60 -18.93
N THR A 28 3.39 13.39 -19.47
CA THR A 28 3.29 12.16 -18.67
C THR A 28 4.53 11.93 -17.83
N TRP A 29 5.73 12.12 -18.38
CA TRP A 29 6.98 12.01 -17.63
C TRP A 29 7.09 13.07 -16.53
N PHE A 30 6.67 14.30 -16.79
CA PHE A 30 6.58 15.35 -15.78
C PHE A 30 5.63 14.93 -14.64
N PHE A 31 4.46 14.39 -14.99
CA PHE A 31 3.49 13.92 -14.00
C PHE A 31 4.02 12.73 -13.18
N ILE A 32 4.69 11.77 -13.81
CA ILE A 32 5.36 10.65 -13.10
C ILE A 32 6.42 11.19 -12.12
N ALA A 33 7.21 12.19 -12.53
CA ALA A 33 8.21 12.80 -11.66
C ALA A 33 7.57 13.53 -10.46
N LEU A 34 6.46 14.24 -10.69
CA LEU A 34 5.67 14.88 -9.63
C LEU A 34 5.14 13.84 -8.64
N LEU A 35 4.52 12.76 -9.14
CA LEU A 35 3.99 11.67 -8.34
C LEU A 35 5.07 10.93 -7.53
N ALA A 36 6.28 10.79 -8.08
CA ALA A 36 7.42 10.21 -7.38
C ALA A 36 7.92 11.08 -6.21
N ALA A 37 7.69 12.40 -6.27
CA ALA A 37 8.07 13.34 -5.23
C ALA A 37 7.03 13.42 -4.10
N LEU A 38 5.75 13.10 -4.36
CA LEU A 38 4.67 13.24 -3.39
C LEU A 38 4.89 12.50 -2.06
N PRO A 39 5.43 11.27 -1.99
CA PRO A 39 5.70 10.62 -0.72
C PRO A 39 6.80 11.31 0.10
N ILE A 40 7.72 12.02 -0.56
CA ILE A 40 8.90 12.64 0.06
C ILE A 40 8.54 14.00 0.68
N ILE A 41 7.66 14.76 0.02
CA ILE A 41 7.30 16.12 0.43
C ILE A 41 6.79 16.16 1.89
N PRO A 42 5.81 15.33 2.32
CA PRO A 42 5.35 15.33 3.70
C PRO A 42 6.41 14.94 4.70
N ILE A 43 7.31 14.01 4.36
CA ILE A 43 8.41 13.59 5.24
C ILE A 43 9.34 14.78 5.53
N ILE A 44 9.71 15.54 4.48
CA ILE A 44 10.57 16.72 4.61
C ILE A 44 9.86 17.85 5.37
N LEU A 45 8.56 18.05 5.14
CA LEU A 45 7.81 19.10 5.81
C LEU A 45 7.62 18.78 7.31
N ARG A 46 7.29 17.53 7.64
CA ARG A 46 7.16 17.10 9.05
C ARG A 46 8.49 17.09 9.78
N SER A 47 9.60 16.73 9.13
CA SER A 47 10.92 16.80 9.77
C SER A 47 11.35 18.24 10.12
N LYS A 48 10.70 19.25 9.51
CA LYS A 48 10.85 20.67 9.83
C LYS A 48 9.80 21.19 10.81
N GLY A 49 8.94 20.32 11.36
CA GLY A 49 7.89 20.67 12.32
C GLY A 49 6.60 21.20 11.68
N PHE A 50 6.44 21.13 10.35
CA PHE A 50 5.18 21.49 9.71
C PHE A 50 4.21 20.31 9.79
N GLU A 51 3.17 20.45 10.60
CA GLU A 51 2.10 19.48 10.74
C GLU A 51 0.73 20.18 10.60
N ASN A 52 0.04 19.90 9.50
CA ASN A 52 -1.28 20.45 9.21
C ASN A 52 -2.05 19.56 8.23
N GLU A 53 -3.34 19.84 8.08
CA GLU A 53 -4.25 19.07 7.22
C GLU A 53 -3.82 19.07 5.74
N THR A 54 -3.17 20.14 5.26
CA THR A 54 -2.66 20.19 3.88
C THR A 54 -1.56 19.16 3.66
N ILE A 55 -0.65 19.00 4.62
CA ILE A 55 0.43 18.01 4.57
C ILE A 55 -0.15 16.59 4.68
N ASP A 56 -1.24 16.41 5.41
CA ASP A 56 -1.98 15.15 5.44
C ASP A 56 -2.57 14.79 4.07
N TRP A 57 -3.14 15.76 3.36
CA TRP A 57 -3.60 15.58 1.97
C TRP A 57 -2.45 15.17 1.02
N PHE A 58 -1.29 15.80 1.14
CA PHE A 58 -0.10 15.39 0.38
C PHE A 58 0.37 13.97 0.75
N SER A 59 0.23 13.58 2.02
CA SER A 59 0.55 12.22 2.48
C SER A 59 -0.39 11.20 1.86
N TRP A 60 -1.70 11.50 1.85
CA TRP A 60 -2.71 10.72 1.15
C TRP A 60 -2.38 10.49 -0.31
N ALA A 61 -2.12 11.58 -1.04
CA ALA A 61 -1.77 11.51 -2.45
C ALA A 61 -0.45 10.73 -2.68
N GLY A 62 0.55 10.96 -1.83
CA GLY A 62 1.83 10.26 -1.86
C GLY A 62 1.68 8.75 -1.65
N TYR A 63 0.97 8.32 -0.61
CA TYR A 63 0.81 6.90 -0.29
C TYR A 63 -0.03 6.15 -1.32
N ILE A 64 -1.10 6.77 -1.84
CA ILE A 64 -1.89 6.18 -2.94
C ILE A 64 -1.03 6.06 -4.20
N SER A 65 -0.29 7.12 -4.55
CA SER A 65 0.65 7.08 -5.68
C SER A 65 1.68 5.97 -5.51
N LEU A 66 2.30 5.88 -4.34
CA LEU A 66 3.30 4.86 -4.03
C LEU A 66 2.73 3.45 -4.17
N GLY A 67 1.54 3.18 -3.62
CA GLY A 67 0.86 1.90 -3.75
C GLY A 67 0.60 1.53 -5.21
N PHE A 68 0.05 2.46 -6.00
CA PHE A 68 -0.21 2.26 -7.42
C PHE A 68 1.08 1.97 -8.20
N PHE A 69 2.13 2.77 -8.04
CA PHE A 69 3.40 2.57 -8.75
C PHE A 69 4.12 1.31 -8.30
N MET A 70 4.03 0.92 -7.03
CA MET A 70 4.64 -0.31 -6.53
C MET A 70 3.97 -1.55 -7.14
N LEU A 71 2.63 -1.60 -7.17
CA LEU A 71 1.89 -2.69 -7.81
C LEU A 71 2.16 -2.75 -9.32
N THR A 72 2.16 -1.59 -9.97
CA THR A 72 2.50 -1.48 -11.41
C THR A 72 3.92 -1.95 -11.69
N PHE A 73 4.88 -1.55 -10.86
CA PHE A 73 6.27 -1.97 -10.96
C PHE A 73 6.41 -3.49 -10.82
N MET A 74 5.76 -4.09 -9.82
CA MET A 74 5.79 -5.55 -9.64
C MET A 74 5.19 -6.29 -10.83
N ALA A 75 4.09 -5.79 -11.39
CA ALA A 75 3.48 -6.36 -12.60
C ALA A 75 4.40 -6.23 -13.83
N VAL A 76 5.08 -5.10 -13.99
CA VAL A 76 6.07 -4.88 -15.06
C VAL A 76 7.28 -5.80 -14.91
N ILE A 77 7.84 -5.95 -13.72
CA ILE A 77 8.95 -6.87 -13.46
C ILE A 77 8.53 -8.31 -13.75
N THR A 78 7.34 -8.71 -13.30
CA THR A 78 6.77 -10.03 -13.59
C THR A 78 6.63 -10.26 -15.10
N LYS A 79 6.08 -9.28 -15.82
CA LYS A 79 5.99 -9.31 -17.29
C LYS A 79 7.37 -9.50 -17.92
N ASP A 80 8.37 -8.71 -17.52
CA ASP A 80 9.72 -8.77 -18.07
C ASP A 80 10.40 -10.12 -17.79
N LEU A 81 10.20 -10.69 -16.60
CA LEU A 81 10.67 -12.03 -16.24
C LEU A 81 10.02 -13.11 -17.11
N ILE A 82 8.70 -13.02 -17.35
CA ILE A 82 7.99 -13.94 -18.25
C ILE A 82 8.57 -13.86 -19.66
N TYR A 83 8.78 -12.66 -20.20
CA TYR A 83 9.38 -12.49 -21.53
C TYR A 83 10.83 -13.01 -21.60
N LEU A 84 11.60 -12.86 -20.52
CA LEU A 84 12.95 -13.42 -20.41
C LEU A 84 12.93 -14.96 -20.45
N VAL A 85 12.03 -15.58 -19.70
CA VAL A 85 11.86 -17.04 -19.70
C VAL A 85 11.42 -17.53 -21.07
N ILE A 86 10.43 -16.90 -21.70
CA ILE A 86 9.99 -17.23 -23.05
C ILE A 86 11.17 -17.11 -24.03
N GLY A 87 11.92 -16.01 -23.99
CA GLY A 87 13.08 -15.82 -24.85
C GLY A 87 14.18 -16.87 -24.67
N LEU A 88 14.45 -17.29 -23.43
CA LEU A 88 15.40 -18.36 -23.13
C LEU A 88 14.91 -19.72 -23.68
N LEU A 89 13.65 -20.05 -23.45
CA LEU A 89 13.04 -21.28 -23.97
C LEU A 89 13.08 -21.31 -25.50
N THR A 90 12.72 -20.21 -26.16
CA THR A 90 12.80 -20.08 -27.63
C THR A 90 14.23 -20.27 -28.13
N LYS A 91 15.24 -19.74 -27.42
CA LYS A 91 16.65 -19.94 -27.77
C LYS A 91 17.09 -21.39 -27.61
N ILE A 92 16.60 -22.10 -26.60
CA ILE A 92 16.89 -23.53 -26.38
C ILE A 92 16.22 -24.38 -27.47
N THR A 93 14.93 -24.18 -27.73
CA THR A 93 14.18 -25.00 -28.71
C THR A 93 14.71 -24.82 -30.12
N THR A 94 15.12 -23.60 -30.49
CA THR A 94 15.79 -23.33 -31.78
C THR A 94 17.15 -24.00 -31.88
N GLY A 95 17.93 -23.99 -30.80
CA GLY A 95 19.18 -24.76 -30.72
C GLY A 95 18.97 -26.27 -30.88
N LEU A 96 17.79 -26.79 -30.50
CA LEU A 96 17.37 -28.18 -30.68
C LEU A 96 16.73 -28.46 -32.05
N GLY A 97 16.70 -27.49 -32.97
CA GLY A 97 16.19 -27.67 -34.34
C GLY A 97 14.68 -27.46 -34.51
N TYR A 98 13.96 -27.01 -33.48
CA TYR A 98 12.56 -26.64 -33.63
C TYR A 98 12.44 -25.26 -34.32
N PRO A 99 11.58 -25.12 -35.35
CA PRO A 99 11.41 -23.86 -36.04
C PRO A 99 10.76 -22.82 -35.13
N ASN A 100 11.26 -21.59 -35.20
CA ASN A 100 10.58 -20.44 -34.59
C ASN A 100 9.26 -20.17 -35.31
N GLY A 101 8.21 -19.88 -34.54
CA GLY A 101 6.97 -19.34 -35.10
C GLY A 101 7.20 -17.99 -35.79
N PRO A 102 6.25 -17.54 -36.63
CA PRO A 102 6.37 -16.28 -37.36
C PRO A 102 6.47 -15.07 -36.40
N ASN A 103 7.50 -14.25 -36.59
CA ASN A 103 7.74 -13.01 -35.87
C ASN A 103 7.00 -11.85 -36.56
N ASP A 104 5.74 -11.64 -36.20
CA ASP A 104 4.95 -10.49 -36.67
C ASP A 104 5.12 -9.29 -35.71
N PRO A 105 5.76 -8.18 -36.15
CA PRO A 105 5.95 -6.99 -35.33
C PRO A 105 4.62 -6.34 -34.89
N SER A 106 3.60 -6.37 -35.74
CA SER A 106 2.29 -5.75 -35.47
C SER A 106 1.56 -6.50 -34.35
N ARG A 107 1.58 -7.83 -34.39
CA ARG A 107 1.04 -8.67 -33.32
C ARG A 107 1.77 -8.41 -31.99
N ARG A 108 3.09 -8.29 -32.02
CA ARG A 108 3.89 -8.02 -30.82
C ARG A 108 3.54 -6.67 -30.21
N ASP A 109 3.42 -5.63 -31.04
CA ASP A 109 3.05 -4.28 -30.57
C ASP A 109 1.67 -4.26 -29.93
N PHE A 110 0.69 -4.89 -30.59
CA PHE A 110 -0.67 -5.05 -30.06
C PHE A 110 -0.67 -5.74 -28.69
N ILE A 111 0.05 -6.86 -28.54
CA ILE A 111 0.16 -7.58 -27.26
C ILE A 111 0.80 -6.69 -26.19
N GLN A 112 1.91 -6.01 -26.48
CA GLN A 112 2.59 -5.16 -25.50
C GLN A 112 1.71 -3.98 -25.06
N LYS A 113 0.96 -3.38 -25.99
CA LYS A 113 -0.01 -2.32 -25.70
C LYS A 113 -1.13 -2.82 -24.79
N MET A 114 -1.75 -3.94 -25.13
CA MET A 114 -2.83 -4.53 -24.32
C MET A 114 -2.34 -4.95 -22.93
N LEU A 115 -1.14 -5.52 -22.82
CA LEU A 115 -0.52 -5.84 -21.53
C LEU A 115 -0.26 -4.57 -20.71
N SER A 116 0.22 -3.50 -21.33
CA SER A 116 0.47 -2.23 -20.64
C SER A 116 -0.82 -1.61 -20.09
N ILE A 117 -1.88 -1.58 -20.90
CA ILE A 117 -3.22 -1.13 -20.48
C ILE A 117 -3.76 -2.02 -19.36
N GLY A 118 -3.66 -3.34 -19.52
CA GLY A 118 -4.08 -4.32 -18.52
C GLY A 118 -3.37 -4.12 -17.18
N ILE A 119 -2.05 -3.98 -17.18
CA ILE A 119 -1.25 -3.72 -15.98
C ILE A 119 -1.71 -2.45 -15.27
N ILE A 120 -1.85 -1.32 -15.98
CA ILE A 120 -2.31 -0.06 -15.39
C ILE A 120 -3.70 -0.22 -14.77
N THR A 121 -4.62 -0.86 -15.51
CA THR A 121 -6.02 -1.00 -15.10
C THR A 121 -6.14 -1.90 -13.88
N THR A 122 -5.48 -3.06 -13.89
CA THR A 122 -5.47 -4.00 -12.76
C THR A 122 -4.77 -3.42 -11.55
N ALA A 123 -3.62 -2.73 -11.71
CA ALA A 123 -2.94 -2.07 -10.60
C ALA A 123 -3.79 -0.95 -10.00
N GLY A 124 -4.50 -0.17 -10.84
CA GLY A 124 -5.45 0.85 -10.40
C GLY A 124 -6.61 0.25 -9.59
N ALA A 125 -7.25 -0.79 -10.10
CA ALA A 125 -8.32 -1.50 -9.41
C ALA A 125 -7.84 -2.11 -8.08
N ALA A 126 -6.66 -2.75 -8.08
CA ALA A 126 -6.04 -3.30 -6.88
C ALA A 126 -5.69 -2.21 -5.84
N THR A 127 -5.26 -1.03 -6.29
CA THR A 127 -5.00 0.12 -5.40
C THR A 127 -6.29 0.58 -4.73
N ILE A 128 -7.39 0.69 -5.47
CA ILE A 128 -8.70 1.07 -4.93
C ILE A 128 -9.20 0.00 -3.94
N ALA A 129 -9.09 -1.29 -4.30
CA ALA A 129 -9.49 -2.38 -3.43
C ALA A 129 -8.65 -2.43 -2.14
N GLY A 130 -7.34 -2.22 -2.25
CA GLY A 130 -6.42 -2.14 -1.11
C GLY A 130 -6.73 -0.95 -0.20
N LEU A 131 -7.05 0.21 -0.79
CA LEU A 131 -7.47 1.39 -0.04
C LEU A 131 -8.78 1.14 0.71
N TYR A 132 -9.76 0.50 0.07
CA TYR A 132 -11.01 0.12 0.72
C TYR A 132 -10.78 -0.87 1.88
N GLY A 133 -9.94 -1.89 1.67
CA GLY A 133 -9.56 -2.86 2.71
C GLY A 133 -8.87 -2.21 3.90
N ALA A 134 -7.91 -1.32 3.65
CA ALA A 134 -7.20 -0.57 4.69
C ALA A 134 -8.10 0.39 5.49
N ARG A 135 -9.28 0.72 4.95
CA ARG A 135 -10.27 1.64 5.56
C ARG A 135 -11.45 0.93 6.21
N LYS A 136 -11.49 -0.42 6.20
CA LYS A 136 -12.64 -1.21 6.68
C LYS A 136 -12.77 -1.28 8.22
N GLY A 137 -11.90 -0.60 8.97
CA GLY A 137 -11.89 -0.66 10.43
C GLY A 137 -11.04 -1.81 10.98
N ALA A 138 -10.90 -1.87 12.31
CA ALA A 138 -10.21 -2.97 12.97
C ALA A 138 -11.01 -4.28 12.87
N THR A 139 -10.30 -5.41 12.80
CA THR A 139 -10.91 -6.74 12.82
C THR A 139 -10.61 -7.40 14.17
N ILE A 140 -11.65 -7.88 14.84
CA ILE A 140 -11.51 -8.60 16.11
C ILE A 140 -10.99 -10.02 15.82
N MET A 141 -9.88 -10.39 16.46
CA MET A 141 -9.31 -11.73 16.40
C MET A 141 -9.36 -12.35 17.80
N GLU A 142 -10.20 -13.37 17.97
CA GLU A 142 -10.29 -14.12 19.23
C GLU A 142 -9.31 -15.29 19.22
N THR A 143 -8.50 -15.41 20.26
CA THR A 143 -7.54 -16.52 20.40
C THR A 143 -7.47 -16.98 21.86
N THR A 144 -7.69 -18.26 22.09
CA THR A 144 -7.49 -18.87 23.40
C THR A 144 -6.01 -19.20 23.60
N VAL A 145 -5.40 -18.63 24.63
CA VAL A 145 -3.98 -18.86 24.97
C VAL A 145 -3.88 -19.87 26.12
N PRO A 146 -3.48 -21.13 25.89
CA PRO A 146 -3.35 -22.12 26.94
C PRO A 146 -2.09 -21.86 27.78
N ILE A 147 -2.25 -21.59 29.07
CA ILE A 147 -1.14 -21.35 30.00
C ILE A 147 -1.05 -22.51 31.00
N LYS A 148 0.06 -23.25 30.96
CA LYS A 148 0.31 -24.36 31.88
C LYS A 148 0.54 -23.81 33.30
N GLY A 149 -0.22 -24.34 34.27
CA GLY A 149 -0.11 -23.91 35.67
C GLY A 149 -0.80 -22.58 35.97
N LEU A 150 -1.68 -22.10 35.07
CA LEU A 150 -2.49 -20.92 35.33
C LEU A 150 -3.39 -21.15 36.55
N GLY A 151 -3.40 -20.18 37.47
CA GLY A 151 -4.29 -20.20 38.63
C GLY A 151 -5.76 -20.29 38.20
N LYS A 152 -6.59 -21.02 38.96
CA LYS A 152 -8.01 -21.22 38.61
C LYS A 152 -8.79 -19.92 38.48
N ASP A 153 -8.41 -18.90 39.26
CA ASP A 153 -9.08 -17.59 39.27
C ASP A 153 -8.82 -16.78 37.98
N LEU A 154 -7.78 -17.14 37.21
CA LEU A 154 -7.45 -16.51 35.93
C LEU A 154 -7.99 -17.31 34.73
N ASN A 155 -8.54 -18.50 34.96
CA ASN A 155 -9.09 -19.32 33.89
C ASN A 155 -10.37 -18.69 33.34
N GLY A 156 -10.35 -18.33 32.05
CA GLY A 156 -11.45 -17.61 31.40
C GLY A 156 -11.31 -16.09 31.47
N MET A 157 -10.24 -15.56 32.06
CA MET A 157 -9.91 -14.14 31.99
C MET A 157 -9.69 -13.73 30.54
N THR A 158 -10.29 -12.61 30.15
CA THR A 158 -10.25 -12.05 28.81
C THR A 158 -9.41 -10.78 28.79
N ILE A 159 -8.51 -10.69 27.80
CA ILE A 159 -7.67 -9.51 27.58
C ILE A 159 -7.98 -8.98 26.17
N ALA A 160 -8.45 -7.75 26.06
CA ALA A 160 -8.51 -7.05 24.79
C ALA A 160 -7.16 -6.34 24.56
N GLN A 161 -6.41 -6.81 23.58
CA GLN A 161 -5.15 -6.18 23.18
C GLN A 161 -5.37 -5.27 21.97
N ILE A 162 -5.01 -4.01 22.10
CA ILE A 162 -4.95 -3.03 21.01
C ILE A 162 -3.48 -2.75 20.74
N SER A 163 -3.04 -2.84 19.48
CA SER A 163 -1.64 -2.56 19.10
C SER A 163 -1.54 -1.64 17.89
N ASP A 164 -0.47 -0.83 17.86
CA ASP A 164 0.02 -0.13 16.67
C ASP A 164 -1.08 0.66 15.92
N MET A 165 -1.80 1.48 16.67
CA MET A 165 -2.89 2.32 16.15
C MET A 165 -2.38 3.35 15.13
N HIS A 166 -1.12 3.80 15.27
CA HIS A 166 -0.45 4.71 14.34
C HIS A 166 -1.33 5.89 13.91
N VAL A 167 -1.97 6.55 14.89
CA VAL A 167 -2.82 7.72 14.63
C VAL A 167 -1.98 8.82 14.00
N GLY A 168 -2.44 9.38 12.89
CA GLY A 168 -1.56 10.17 12.04
C GLY A 168 -2.29 10.77 10.84
N PRO A 169 -1.64 10.88 9.67
CA PRO A 169 -2.22 11.53 8.49
C PRO A 169 -3.41 10.76 7.89
N THR A 170 -3.40 9.44 8.03
CA THR A 170 -4.38 8.53 7.42
C THR A 170 -5.39 7.99 8.42
N ILE A 171 -4.96 7.78 9.67
CA ILE A 171 -5.78 7.32 10.79
C ILE A 171 -6.12 8.51 11.68
N LYS A 172 -7.41 8.79 11.83
CA LYS A 172 -7.95 9.98 12.51
C LYS A 172 -9.00 9.58 13.54
N LYS A 173 -9.51 10.56 14.28
CA LYS A 173 -10.45 10.42 15.40
C LYS A 173 -11.53 9.35 15.19
N ASN A 174 -12.26 9.40 14.07
CA ASN A 174 -13.37 8.48 13.79
C ASN A 174 -12.95 6.99 13.81
N TYR A 175 -11.73 6.68 13.36
CA TYR A 175 -11.22 5.30 13.42
C TYR A 175 -10.94 4.89 14.87
N VAL A 176 -10.37 5.78 15.67
CA VAL A 176 -10.09 5.53 17.09
C VAL A 176 -11.41 5.33 17.86
N GLU A 177 -12.43 6.15 17.58
CA GLU A 177 -13.77 6.00 18.16
C GLU A 177 -14.37 4.63 17.83
N GLU A 178 -14.28 4.18 16.57
CA GLU A 178 -14.77 2.86 16.17
C GLU A 178 -14.04 1.72 16.89
N VAL A 179 -12.72 1.82 17.05
CA VAL A 179 -11.93 0.81 17.79
C VAL A 179 -12.33 0.77 19.26
N VAL A 180 -12.45 1.93 19.91
CA VAL A 180 -12.87 2.03 21.31
C VAL A 180 -14.27 1.43 21.50
N GLU A 181 -15.20 1.75 20.61
CA GLU A 181 -16.55 1.18 20.65
C GLU A 181 -16.52 -0.35 20.48
N GLN A 182 -15.72 -0.87 19.55
CA GLN A 182 -15.56 -2.31 19.36
C GLN A 182 -14.99 -3.00 20.60
N VAL A 183 -13.97 -2.43 21.23
CA VAL A 183 -13.33 -3.01 22.42
C VAL A 183 -14.27 -2.99 23.63
N ASN A 184 -14.95 -1.87 23.88
CA ASN A 184 -15.90 -1.78 24.99
C ASN A 184 -17.05 -2.79 24.83
N ARG A 185 -17.50 -3.06 23.59
CA ARG A 185 -18.51 -4.08 23.30
C ARG A 185 -18.05 -5.52 23.62
N LEU A 186 -16.74 -5.79 23.61
CA LEU A 186 -16.20 -7.08 24.03
C LEU A 186 -16.28 -7.29 25.54
N ASN A 187 -16.44 -6.20 26.31
CA ASN A 187 -16.51 -6.22 27.77
C ASN A 187 -15.36 -7.05 28.41
N PRO A 188 -14.09 -6.75 28.11
CA PRO A 188 -12.95 -7.53 28.58
C PRO A 188 -12.68 -7.31 30.08
N ASP A 189 -11.95 -8.23 30.69
CA ASP A 189 -11.51 -8.07 32.09
C ASP A 189 -10.25 -7.18 32.18
N ILE A 190 -9.45 -7.14 31.12
CA ILE A 190 -8.25 -6.28 31.00
C ILE A 190 -8.18 -5.71 29.60
N ILE A 191 -7.83 -4.43 29.50
CA ILE A 191 -7.43 -3.80 28.24
C ILE A 191 -5.91 -3.57 28.27
N ALA A 192 -5.22 -4.10 27.27
CA ALA A 192 -3.79 -3.91 27.07
C ALA A 192 -3.55 -3.08 25.81
N VAL A 193 -2.99 -1.88 25.97
CA VAL A 193 -2.54 -1.06 24.84
C VAL A 193 -1.05 -1.30 24.66
N THR A 194 -0.68 -1.89 23.52
CA THR A 194 0.70 -2.25 23.18
C THR A 194 1.17 -1.48 21.94
N GLY A 195 2.48 -1.34 21.76
CA GLY A 195 3.04 -0.68 20.58
C GLY A 195 2.73 0.83 20.50
N ASP A 196 2.80 1.37 19.28
CA ASP A 196 2.76 2.82 19.07
C ASP A 196 1.34 3.34 18.81
N LEU A 197 0.98 4.43 19.51
CA LEU A 197 -0.34 5.05 19.38
C LEU A 197 -0.41 6.13 18.30
N VAL A 198 0.69 6.85 18.05
CA VAL A 198 0.72 8.07 17.24
C VAL A 198 1.97 8.15 16.36
N ASP A 199 1.81 8.69 15.15
CA ASP A 199 2.85 8.85 14.12
C ASP A 199 3.22 10.32 13.85
N GLY A 200 3.22 11.15 14.90
CA GLY A 200 3.50 12.58 14.80
C GLY A 200 3.55 13.24 16.15
N SER A 201 3.56 14.58 16.18
CA SER A 201 3.61 15.29 17.46
C SER A 201 2.32 15.10 18.27
N VAL A 202 2.47 15.03 19.59
CA VAL A 202 1.35 14.94 20.54
C VAL A 202 0.47 16.20 20.44
N GLU A 203 1.07 17.37 20.24
CA GLU A 203 0.33 18.64 20.09
C GLU A 203 -0.67 18.55 18.95
N HIS A 204 -0.24 18.04 17.79
CA HIS A 204 -1.07 17.90 16.61
C HIS A 204 -2.10 16.77 16.73
N LEU A 205 -1.73 15.63 17.33
CA LEU A 205 -2.54 14.40 17.30
C LEU A 205 -3.42 14.18 18.54
N SER A 206 -3.24 14.98 19.60
CA SER A 206 -3.99 14.89 20.87
C SER A 206 -5.51 14.74 20.69
N LYS A 207 -6.12 15.54 19.81
CA LYS A 207 -7.57 15.49 19.53
C LYS A 207 -8.01 14.22 18.82
N HIS A 208 -7.12 13.58 18.06
CA HIS A 208 -7.42 12.35 17.34
C HIS A 208 -7.29 11.12 18.25
N ILE A 209 -6.38 11.15 19.22
CA ILE A 209 -6.18 10.06 20.17
C ILE A 209 -7.09 10.15 21.41
N GLU A 210 -7.69 11.32 21.65
CA GLU A 210 -8.59 11.58 22.79
C GLU A 210 -9.59 10.44 23.10
N PRO A 211 -10.27 9.81 22.12
CA PRO A 211 -11.26 8.75 22.41
C PRO A 211 -10.70 7.54 23.15
N ILE A 212 -9.37 7.31 23.14
CA ILE A 212 -8.75 6.21 23.90
C ILE A 212 -9.07 6.29 25.40
N LYS A 213 -9.31 7.50 25.93
CA LYS A 213 -9.68 7.69 27.35
C LYS A 213 -11.01 7.02 27.73
N ASP A 214 -11.85 6.71 26.74
CA ASP A 214 -13.18 6.14 26.93
C ASP A 214 -13.16 4.59 26.88
N LEU A 215 -11.98 3.96 26.84
CA LEU A 215 -11.82 2.52 27.00
C LEU A 215 -12.24 2.06 28.39
N ASP A 216 -13.06 1.02 28.45
CA ASP A 216 -13.66 0.52 29.69
C ASP A 216 -13.53 -1.00 29.81
N ALA A 217 -13.10 -1.46 30.98
CA ALA A 217 -12.95 -2.86 31.35
C ALA A 217 -13.77 -3.15 32.62
N LYS A 218 -14.14 -4.42 32.82
CA LYS A 218 -15.02 -4.84 33.94
C LYS A 218 -14.51 -4.49 35.34
#